data_AF-A0A7X3WS11-F1
#
_entry.id   AF-A0A7X3WS11-F1
#
_cell.length_a   1.000
_cell.length_b   1.000
_cell.length_c   1.000
_cell.angle_alpha   90.00
_cell.angle_beta   90.00
_cell.angle_gamma   90.00
#
_symmetry.space_group_name_H-M   'P 1'
#
loop_
_entity.id
_entity.type
_entity.pdbx_description
1 polymer ?
#
loop_
_entity_poly.entity_id
_entity_poly.type
_entity_poly.pdbx_seq_one_letter_code
_entity_poly.pdbx_strand_id
1 'polypeptide(L)'
;MENLDSDVRRKLHIPINRWIKSHAQQSAMSDRVIDPEISPKDIPGSPTTRDVGKMIDLGIAFESLYLSGRKNLSRKFRRRTSWFLKKEEAHRRVLKEKFEKVYDLRCNAVHEGKLPRDVEVCGKSVPILEFIEQAQSLCQQSILKIIKNGQFPDWAKIHIPDC
;
A
#
# COMPACT_ATOMS: atom_id res chain seq x y z
N MET A 1 16.34 14.98 26.75
CA MET A 1 15.67 14.97 25.43
C MET A 1 15.57 16.41 24.98
N GLU A 2 16.26 16.74 23.90
CA GLU A 2 16.46 18.10 23.39
C GLU A 2 15.14 18.78 23.02
N ASN A 3 15.05 20.05 23.39
CA ASN A 3 14.00 20.98 22.99
C ASN A 3 14.04 21.14 21.47
N LEU A 4 13.08 20.54 20.77
CA LEU A 4 12.87 20.84 19.35
C LEU A 4 12.53 22.32 19.18
N ASP A 5 13.30 22.96 18.30
CA ASP A 5 13.19 24.35 17.89
C ASP A 5 11.75 24.73 17.50
N SER A 6 11.30 25.87 18.02
CA SER A 6 9.96 26.44 17.83
C SER A 6 9.59 26.63 16.35
N ASP A 7 10.59 26.76 15.47
CA ASP A 7 10.40 26.86 14.02
C ASP A 7 10.01 25.54 13.35
N VAL A 8 10.43 24.40 13.91
CA VAL A 8 10.03 23.08 13.43
C VAL A 8 8.56 22.80 13.78
N ARG A 9 8.12 23.24 14.96
CA ARG A 9 6.70 23.13 15.39
C ARG A 9 5.75 23.93 14.51
N ARG A 10 6.20 25.08 14.01
CA ARG A 10 5.40 25.97 13.16
C ARG A 10 5.26 25.48 11.71
N LYS A 11 6.27 24.76 11.19
CA LYS A 11 6.28 24.19 9.83
C LYS A 11 5.50 22.87 9.70
N LEU A 12 5.33 22.13 10.79
CA LEU A 12 4.48 20.95 10.85
C LEU A 12 3.01 21.34 11.05
N HIS A 13 2.41 22.00 10.07
CA HIS A 13 0.98 22.31 10.03
C HIS A 13 0.15 21.09 9.61
N ILE A 14 0.37 19.94 10.28
CA ILE A 14 -0.57 18.82 10.26
C ILE A 14 -1.40 18.98 11.54
N PRO A 15 -2.72 19.19 11.46
CA PRO A 15 -3.53 19.47 12.64
C PRO A 15 -3.81 18.16 13.40
N ILE A 16 -2.80 17.63 14.11
CA ILE A 16 -2.91 16.50 15.03
C ILE A 16 -4.02 16.77 16.07
N ASN A 17 -4.21 18.03 16.45
CA ASN A 17 -5.26 18.44 17.38
C ASN A 17 -6.70 18.27 16.84
N ARG A 18 -6.90 18.25 15.51
CA ARG A 18 -8.21 17.99 14.90
C ARG A 18 -8.55 16.50 14.93
N TRP A 19 -7.54 15.63 14.83
CA TRP A 19 -7.69 14.17 14.95
C TRP A 19 -7.99 13.74 16.40
N ILE A 20 -7.31 14.33 17.38
CA ILE A 20 -7.52 14.06 18.81
C ILE A 20 -8.93 14.47 19.26
N LYS A 21 -9.42 15.64 18.83
CA LYS A 21 -10.78 16.10 19.18
C LYS A 21 -11.88 15.27 18.50
N SER A 22 -11.64 14.79 17.27
CA SER A 22 -12.56 13.89 16.57
C SER A 22 -12.69 12.52 17.27
N HIS A 23 -11.61 12.01 17.87
CA HIS A 23 -11.64 10.74 18.60
C HIS A 23 -12.28 10.87 19.99
N ALA A 24 -12.12 12.03 20.66
CA ALA A 24 -12.74 12.28 21.97
C ALA A 24 -14.28 12.40 21.89
N GLN A 25 -14.84 12.90 20.77
CA GLN A 25 -16.29 13.00 20.59
C GLN A 25 -16.96 11.67 20.20
N GLN A 26 -16.22 10.70 19.65
CA GLN A 26 -16.75 9.37 19.34
C GLN A 26 -16.85 8.45 20.57
N SER A 27 -16.09 8.73 21.64
CA SER A 27 -16.13 7.95 22.88
C SER A 27 -17.26 8.34 23.86
N ALA A 28 -18.07 9.37 23.57
CA ALA A 28 -19.08 9.89 24.50
C ALA A 28 -20.55 9.68 24.08
N MET A 29 -20.83 8.92 23.02
CA MET A 29 -22.20 8.58 22.61
C MET A 29 -22.31 7.12 22.19
N SER A 30 -22.42 6.20 23.15
CA SER A 30 -23.03 4.88 22.91
C SER A 30 -23.38 4.18 24.23
N ASP A 31 -24.29 4.77 25.01
CA ASP A 31 -25.17 3.99 25.87
C ASP A 31 -26.32 3.46 25.00
N ARG A 32 -26.08 2.34 24.31
CA ARG A 32 -27.13 1.44 23.82
C ARG A 32 -26.64 0.00 23.91
N VAL A 33 -27.46 -0.78 24.60
CA VAL A 33 -27.38 -2.22 24.80
C VAL A 33 -27.22 -2.93 23.45
N ILE A 34 -26.08 -3.60 23.25
CA ILE A 34 -25.86 -4.63 22.23
C ILE A 34 -25.08 -5.76 22.93
N ASP A 35 -25.50 -7.00 22.67
CA ASP A 35 -24.90 -8.27 23.06
C ASP A 35 -23.35 -8.28 22.98
N PRO A 36 -22.62 -9.20 23.65
CA PRO A 36 -21.15 -9.16 23.72
C PRO A 36 -20.53 -9.42 22.33
N GLU A 37 -20.42 -8.38 21.52
CA GLU A 37 -19.84 -8.39 20.20
C GLU A 37 -18.33 -8.61 20.31
N ILE A 38 -17.89 -9.73 19.73
CA ILE A 38 -16.49 -10.02 19.40
C ILE A 38 -15.91 -8.77 18.74
N SER A 39 -14.85 -8.20 19.32
CA SER A 39 -14.21 -7.01 18.74
C SER A 39 -13.75 -7.34 17.31
N PRO A 40 -13.85 -6.44 16.32
CA PRO A 40 -13.45 -6.73 14.94
C PRO A 40 -12.01 -7.26 14.79
N LYS A 41 -11.13 -6.95 15.75
CA LYS A 41 -9.74 -7.46 15.86
C LYS A 41 -9.64 -8.94 16.30
N ASP A 42 -10.71 -9.49 16.87
CA ASP A 42 -10.81 -10.85 17.39
C ASP A 42 -11.49 -11.80 16.36
N ILE A 43 -11.86 -11.29 15.18
CA ILE A 43 -12.36 -12.11 14.07
C ILE A 43 -11.17 -12.80 13.38
N PRO A 44 -11.15 -14.15 13.31
CA PRO A 44 -10.12 -14.90 12.59
C PRO A 44 -10.00 -14.43 11.13
N GLY A 45 -8.79 -14.07 10.71
CA GLY A 45 -8.51 -13.60 9.35
C GLY A 45 -8.69 -12.08 9.12
N SER A 46 -8.94 -11.29 10.18
CA SER A 46 -8.88 -9.83 10.08
C SER A 46 -7.42 -9.33 9.97
N PRO A 47 -7.14 -8.28 9.17
CA PRO A 47 -5.81 -7.71 9.05
C PRO A 47 -5.38 -7.04 10.36
N THR A 48 -4.15 -7.34 10.80
CA THR A 48 -3.56 -6.79 12.02
C THR A 48 -2.74 -5.54 11.75
N THR A 49 -2.32 -4.81 12.80
CA THR A 49 -1.35 -3.71 12.68
C THR A 49 -0.04 -4.16 12.02
N ARG A 50 0.35 -5.43 12.22
CA ARG A 50 1.52 -6.00 11.54
C ARG A 50 1.30 -6.11 10.03
N ASP A 51 0.09 -6.44 9.59
CA ASP A 51 -0.24 -6.56 8.18
C ASP A 51 -0.32 -5.19 7.49
N VAL A 52 -0.81 -4.17 8.21
CA VAL A 52 -0.70 -2.76 7.79
C VAL A 52 0.78 -2.40 7.55
N GLY A 53 1.66 -2.73 8.50
CA GLY A 53 3.11 -2.52 8.37
C GLY A 53 3.69 -3.25 7.15
N LYS A 54 3.38 -4.54 6.96
CA LYS A 54 3.81 -5.30 5.78
C LYS A 54 3.39 -4.64 4.47
N MET A 55 2.17 -4.11 4.38
CA MET A 55 1.68 -3.46 3.16
C MET A 55 2.43 -2.15 2.88
N ILE A 56 2.76 -1.38 3.93
CA ILE A 56 3.59 -0.18 3.80
C ILE A 56 4.99 -0.55 3.28
N ASP A 57 5.64 -1.52 3.92
CA ASP A 57 6.99 -1.98 3.54
C ASP A 57 7.01 -2.52 2.11
N LEU A 58 5.98 -3.28 1.71
CA LEU A 58 5.85 -3.78 0.33
C LEU A 58 5.70 -2.66 -0.68
N GLY A 59 4.89 -1.65 -0.39
CA GLY A 59 4.76 -0.49 -1.26
C GLY A 59 6.09 0.24 -1.41
N ILE A 60 6.82 0.47 -0.32
CA ILE A 60 8.15 1.10 -0.34
C ILE A 60 9.14 0.25 -1.15
N ALA A 61 9.14 -1.07 -0.98
CA ALA A 61 10.00 -1.97 -1.73
C ALA A 61 9.74 -1.84 -3.24
N PHE A 62 8.49 -1.93 -3.67
CA PHE A 62 8.17 -1.78 -5.08
C PHE A 62 8.46 -0.36 -5.60
N GLU A 63 8.20 0.70 -4.83
CA GLU A 63 8.56 2.06 -5.21
C GLU A 63 10.07 2.16 -5.43
N SER A 64 10.87 1.55 -4.56
CA SER A 64 12.34 1.51 -4.68
C SER A 64 12.82 0.75 -5.92
N LEU A 65 12.14 -0.34 -6.28
CA LEU A 65 12.49 -1.15 -7.45
C LEU A 65 12.13 -0.47 -8.78
N TYR A 66 11.00 0.24 -8.82
CA TYR A 66 10.35 0.64 -10.07
C TYR A 66 10.25 2.15 -10.29
N LEU A 67 10.35 2.96 -9.25
CA LEU A 67 10.20 4.40 -9.35
C LEU A 67 11.54 5.11 -9.20
N SER A 68 11.79 6.01 -10.14
CA SER A 68 12.89 6.95 -10.11
C SER A 68 12.32 8.34 -10.37
N GLY A 69 12.55 9.27 -9.44
CA GLY A 69 12.06 10.66 -9.51
C GLY A 69 10.66 10.91 -8.91
N ARG A 70 10.21 12.18 -8.93
CA ARG A 70 9.09 12.68 -8.09
C ARG A 70 7.71 12.82 -8.76
N LYS A 71 7.56 12.57 -10.07
CA LYS A 71 6.30 12.86 -10.81
C LYS A 71 5.65 11.61 -11.41
N ASN A 72 4.30 11.55 -11.36
CA ASN A 72 3.45 10.48 -11.92
C ASN A 72 3.72 9.08 -11.36
N LEU A 73 3.90 8.97 -10.03
CA LEU A 73 4.33 7.76 -9.34
C LEU A 73 3.40 6.58 -9.58
N SER A 74 2.10 6.70 -9.34
CA SER A 74 1.13 5.60 -9.51
C SER A 74 1.07 5.07 -10.95
N ARG A 75 0.98 5.96 -11.95
CA ARG A 75 0.94 5.56 -13.36
C ARG A 75 2.25 4.92 -13.82
N LYS A 76 3.41 5.50 -13.44
CA LYS A 76 4.73 4.92 -13.77
C LYS A 76 4.92 3.58 -13.09
N PHE A 77 4.48 3.45 -11.85
CA PHE A 77 4.55 2.24 -11.05
C PHE A 77 3.85 1.10 -11.76
N ARG A 78 2.54 1.24 -12.00
CA ARG A 78 1.69 0.23 -12.64
C ARG A 78 2.21 -0.20 -14.02
N ARG A 79 2.71 0.76 -14.82
CA ARG A 79 3.26 0.47 -16.16
C ARG A 79 4.57 -0.28 -16.09
N ARG A 80 5.53 0.19 -15.28
CA ARG A 80 6.88 -0.40 -15.21
C ARG A 80 6.83 -1.80 -14.61
N THR A 81 6.02 -2.01 -13.57
CA THR A 81 5.89 -3.30 -12.89
C THR A 81 5.29 -4.38 -13.79
N SER A 82 4.16 -4.09 -14.44
CA SER A 82 3.50 -5.04 -15.35
C SER A 82 4.38 -5.43 -16.53
N TRP A 83 4.99 -4.44 -17.21
CA TRP A 83 5.91 -4.70 -18.33
C TRP A 83 7.17 -5.45 -17.93
N PHE A 84 7.71 -5.15 -16.76
CA PHE A 84 8.93 -5.79 -16.31
C PHE A 84 8.70 -7.28 -16.02
N LEU A 85 7.58 -7.67 -15.43
CA LEU A 85 7.39 -9.06 -15.01
C LEU A 85 6.89 -9.97 -16.13
N LYS A 86 6.09 -9.48 -17.09
CA LYS A 86 5.50 -10.33 -18.15
C LYS A 86 5.56 -9.65 -19.52
N LYS A 87 5.85 -10.46 -20.56
CA LYS A 87 5.87 -10.02 -21.96
C LYS A 87 4.49 -10.03 -22.61
N GLU A 88 3.60 -10.90 -22.16
CA GLU A 88 2.27 -11.09 -22.74
C GLU A 88 1.26 -10.05 -22.25
N GLU A 89 0.41 -9.55 -23.14
CA GLU A 89 -0.53 -8.46 -22.85
C GLU A 89 -1.62 -8.83 -21.84
N ALA A 90 -2.26 -9.99 -21.99
CA ALA A 90 -3.30 -10.45 -21.07
C ALA A 90 -2.78 -10.52 -19.62
N HIS A 91 -1.57 -11.07 -19.44
CA HIS A 91 -0.90 -11.14 -18.14
C HIS A 91 -0.49 -9.76 -17.61
N ARG A 92 -0.13 -8.82 -18.48
CA ARG A 92 0.19 -7.43 -18.08
C ARG A 92 -1.02 -6.71 -17.52
N ARG A 93 -2.21 -6.93 -18.06
CA ARG A 93 -3.46 -6.32 -17.55
C ARG A 93 -3.74 -6.73 -16.11
N VAL A 94 -3.66 -8.03 -15.82
CA VAL A 94 -3.85 -8.56 -14.46
C VAL A 94 -2.81 -7.99 -13.50
N LEU A 95 -1.54 -7.95 -13.90
CA LEU A 95 -0.49 -7.36 -13.08
C LEU A 95 -0.71 -5.87 -12.83
N LYS A 96 -1.09 -5.11 -13.86
CA LYS A 96 -1.38 -3.67 -13.74
C LYS A 96 -2.41 -3.41 -12.64
N GLU A 97 -3.48 -4.20 -12.60
CA GLU A 97 -4.52 -4.09 -11.59
C GLU A 97 -4.03 -4.50 -10.20
N LYS A 98 -3.25 -5.58 -10.08
CA LYS A 98 -2.62 -5.94 -8.79
C LYS A 98 -1.72 -4.84 -8.26
N PHE A 99 -0.88 -4.24 -9.12
CA PHE A 99 0.00 -3.14 -8.73
C PHE A 99 -0.75 -1.84 -8.43
N GLU A 100 -1.90 -1.62 -9.07
CA GLU A 100 -2.82 -0.55 -8.67
C GLU A 100 -3.31 -0.74 -7.24
N LYS A 101 -3.79 -1.95 -6.91
CA LYS A 101 -4.23 -2.26 -5.54
C LYS A 101 -3.12 -2.19 -4.52
N VAL A 102 -1.90 -2.62 -4.84
CA VAL A 102 -0.72 -2.43 -3.96
C VAL A 102 -0.52 -0.95 -3.62
N TYR A 103 -0.59 -0.08 -4.61
CA TYR A 103 -0.40 1.36 -4.41
C TYR A 103 -1.51 1.95 -3.54
N ASP A 104 -2.77 1.62 -3.85
CA ASP A 104 -3.93 2.12 -3.13
C ASP A 104 -3.96 1.63 -1.68
N LEU A 105 -3.69 0.34 -1.45
CA LEU A 105 -3.64 -0.27 -0.12
C LEU A 105 -2.51 0.32 0.72
N ARG A 106 -1.32 0.57 0.15
CA ARG A 106 -0.24 1.27 0.85
C ARG A 106 -0.63 2.71 1.18
N CYS A 107 -1.32 3.41 0.28
CA CYS A 107 -1.80 4.76 0.53
C CYS A 107 -2.74 4.77 1.75
N ASN A 108 -3.74 3.88 1.75
CA ASN A 108 -4.71 3.76 2.84
C ASN A 108 -4.03 3.30 4.13
N ALA A 109 -3.10 2.35 4.08
CA ALA A 109 -2.34 1.90 5.25
C ALA A 109 -1.60 3.06 5.93
N VAL A 110 -0.98 3.97 5.15
CA VAL A 110 -0.29 5.15 5.69
C VAL A 110 -1.26 6.19 6.25
N HIS A 111 -2.38 6.44 5.57
CA HIS A 111 -3.29 7.52 5.95
C HIS A 111 -4.32 7.14 7.02
N GLU A 112 -4.81 5.91 6.99
CA GLU A 112 -5.92 5.43 7.81
C GLU A 112 -5.46 4.41 8.86
N GLY A 113 -4.26 3.84 8.72
CA GLY A 113 -3.73 2.83 9.64
C GLY A 113 -4.52 1.51 9.60
N LYS A 114 -5.29 1.26 8.53
CA LYS A 114 -6.19 0.11 8.39
C LYS A 114 -6.07 -0.47 6.98
N LEU A 115 -6.43 -1.75 6.87
CA LEU A 115 -6.59 -2.46 5.61
C LEU A 115 -8.02 -3.01 5.52
N PRO A 116 -8.60 -3.09 4.31
CA PRO A 116 -9.87 -3.78 4.14
C PRO A 116 -9.70 -5.28 4.39
N ARG A 117 -10.81 -5.98 4.66
CA ARG A 117 -10.81 -7.45 4.81
C ARG A 117 -10.48 -8.14 3.49
N ASP A 118 -11.07 -7.65 2.41
CA ASP A 118 -10.92 -8.18 1.06
C ASP A 118 -10.57 -7.07 0.08
N VAL A 119 -9.94 -7.45 -1.02
CA VAL A 119 -9.63 -6.56 -2.14
C VAL A 119 -10.15 -7.15 -3.44
N GLU A 120 -10.82 -6.33 -4.24
CA GLU A 120 -11.27 -6.74 -5.56
C GLU A 120 -10.12 -6.63 -6.57
N VAL A 121 -9.83 -7.74 -7.27
CA VAL A 121 -8.82 -7.82 -8.33
C VAL A 121 -9.41 -8.59 -9.51
N CYS A 122 -9.48 -7.96 -10.68
CA CYS A 122 -10.04 -8.51 -11.91
C CYS A 122 -11.48 -9.03 -11.73
N GLY A 123 -12.30 -8.31 -10.96
CA GLY A 123 -13.68 -8.71 -10.64
C GLY A 123 -13.80 -9.87 -9.64
N LYS A 124 -12.70 -10.24 -8.97
CA LYS A 124 -12.70 -11.29 -7.92
C LYS A 124 -12.35 -10.68 -6.58
N SER A 125 -13.12 -11.01 -5.55
CA SER A 125 -12.78 -10.68 -4.16
C SER A 125 -11.68 -11.61 -3.66
N VAL A 126 -10.59 -11.04 -3.15
CA VAL A 126 -9.42 -11.76 -2.62
C VAL A 126 -9.21 -11.34 -1.16
N PRO A 127 -9.09 -12.29 -0.20
CA PRO A 127 -8.73 -11.96 1.18
C PRO A 127 -7.44 -11.15 1.25
N ILE A 128 -7.42 -10.11 2.09
CA ILE A 128 -6.27 -9.19 2.14
C ILE A 128 -4.96 -9.89 2.52
N LEU A 129 -5.01 -10.91 3.38
CA LEU A 129 -3.84 -11.68 3.78
C LEU A 129 -3.27 -12.46 2.60
N GLU A 130 -4.14 -13.11 1.81
CA GLU A 130 -3.75 -13.78 0.57
C GLU A 130 -3.19 -12.78 -0.44
N PHE A 131 -3.81 -11.60 -0.57
CA PHE A 131 -3.32 -10.56 -1.46
C PHE A 131 -1.92 -10.06 -1.07
N ILE A 132 -1.65 -9.90 0.23
CA ILE A 132 -0.32 -9.53 0.75
C ILE A 132 0.72 -10.59 0.35
N GLU A 133 0.41 -11.88 0.50
CA GLU A 133 1.30 -12.97 0.08
C GLU A 133 1.56 -12.96 -1.43
N GLN A 134 0.51 -12.72 -2.24
CA GLN A 134 0.65 -12.56 -3.68
C GLN A 134 1.56 -11.37 -4.02
N ALA A 135 1.41 -10.23 -3.33
CA ALA A 135 2.25 -9.05 -3.50
C ALA A 135 3.71 -9.31 -3.08
N GLN A 136 3.94 -10.06 -2.00
CA GLN A 136 5.28 -10.49 -1.59
C GLN A 136 5.95 -11.37 -2.66
N SER A 137 5.21 -12.34 -3.22
CA SER A 137 5.72 -13.19 -4.30
C SER A 137 6.09 -12.36 -5.53
N LEU A 138 5.27 -11.36 -5.90
CA LEU A 138 5.60 -10.44 -6.99
C LEU A 138 6.86 -9.62 -6.68
N CYS A 139 7.04 -9.16 -5.45
CA CYS A 139 8.24 -8.42 -5.04
C CYS A 139 9.49 -9.31 -5.14
N GLN A 140 9.40 -10.53 -4.63
CA GLN A 140 10.48 -11.51 -4.74
C GLN A 140 10.85 -11.80 -6.20
N GLN A 141 9.86 -12.04 -7.07
CA GLN A 141 10.08 -12.25 -8.50
C GLN A 141 10.75 -11.05 -9.17
N SER A 142 10.39 -9.84 -8.74
CA SER A 142 10.98 -8.59 -9.23
C SER A 142 12.46 -8.52 -8.87
N ILE A 143 12.80 -8.76 -7.61
CA ILE A 143 14.17 -8.75 -7.09
C ILE A 143 15.01 -9.82 -7.79
N LEU A 144 14.53 -11.07 -7.85
CA LEU A 144 15.23 -12.17 -8.50
C LEU A 144 15.51 -11.88 -9.98
N LYS A 145 14.55 -11.26 -10.68
CA LYS A 145 14.74 -10.87 -12.08
C LYS A 145 15.80 -9.77 -12.24
N ILE A 146 15.84 -8.79 -11.33
CA ILE A 146 16.88 -7.75 -11.34
C ILE A 146 18.26 -8.36 -11.09
N ILE A 147 18.39 -9.22 -10.08
CA ILE A 147 19.63 -9.93 -9.77
C ILE A 147 20.09 -10.76 -10.97
N LYS A 148 19.19 -11.54 -11.58
CA LYS A 148 19.51 -12.37 -12.75
C LYS A 148 19.95 -11.53 -13.96
N ASN A 149 19.40 -10.33 -14.13
CA ASN A 149 19.80 -9.43 -15.20
C ASN A 149 21.13 -8.72 -14.93
N GLY A 150 21.67 -8.78 -13.70
CA GLY A 150 22.94 -8.17 -13.30
C GLY A 150 22.91 -6.64 -13.18
N GLN A 151 21.78 -5.99 -13.45
CA GLN A 151 21.62 -4.54 -13.39
C GLN A 151 20.15 -4.15 -13.19
N PHE A 152 19.94 -2.98 -12.57
CA PHE A 152 18.62 -2.35 -12.54
C PHE A 152 18.20 -1.91 -13.95
N PRO A 153 16.92 -2.05 -14.33
CA PRO A 153 16.43 -1.51 -15.58
C PRO A 153 16.55 0.00 -15.61
N ASP A 154 17.00 0.55 -16.74
CA ASP A 154 16.98 1.99 -16.97
C ASP A 154 15.54 2.45 -17.24
N TRP A 155 14.80 2.68 -16.16
CA TRP A 155 13.40 3.05 -16.23
C TRP A 155 13.12 4.40 -16.92
N ALA A 156 14.16 5.22 -17.16
CA ALA A 156 14.05 6.47 -17.91
C ALA A 156 14.04 6.24 -19.43
N LYS A 157 14.66 5.14 -19.90
CA LYS A 157 14.76 4.79 -21.33
C LYS A 157 13.67 3.84 -21.83
N ILE A 158 12.87 3.26 -20.94
CA ILE A 158 11.78 2.37 -21.36
C ILE A 158 10.61 3.21 -21.87
N HIS A 159 10.49 3.31 -23.20
CA HIS A 159 9.27 3.77 -23.85
C HIS A 159 8.24 2.63 -23.78
N ILE A 160 7.27 2.79 -22.90
CA ILE A 160 6.12 1.90 -22.83
C ILE A 160 5.08 2.52 -23.75
N PRO A 161 4.60 1.86 -24.82
CA PRO A 161 3.50 2.37 -25.62
C PRO A 161 2.25 2.52 -24.75
N ASP A 162 1.42 3.51 -25.05
CA ASP A 162 0.11 3.66 -24.42
C ASP A 162 -0.82 2.56 -24.98
N CYS A 163 -1.24 1.64 -24.12
CA CYS A 163 -2.24 0.62 -24.43
C CYS A 163 -3.63 1.24 -24.38
#